data_AF-A0A4S2N4D0-F1
#
_entry.id   AF-A0A4S2N4D0-F1
#
_cell.length_a   1.000
_cell.length_b   1.000
_cell.length_c   1.000
_cell.angle_alpha   90.00
_cell.angle_beta   90.00
_cell.angle_gamma   90.00
#
_symmetry.space_group_name_H-M   'P 1'
#
loop_
_entity.id
_entity.type
_entity.pdbx_description
1 polymer ?
#
loop_
_entity_poly.entity_id
_entity_poly.type
_entity_poly.pdbx_seq_one_letter_code
_entity_poly.pdbx_strand_id
1 'polypeptide(L)'
;MADGLLSFLDLHPFVRSTVVDKVRGVIFGGALGDAVGLYTEFLPKTQASQLYANQTISFLDPVTPLHEDTHRDRFHAKAWTDDTDHAILLLLSYLHTDGEFSIVDFAQRLRSWGSGQGLRCLDRLPLGIGRTVSSVLGRPGFDVHPKKASEEIWKKSGCNIAPNGSLMRTNVLGVVGIGKTLEETWKMAMEFSLVTHYDPRCVVSCCAYTALIRGILRHEVTSEADVDGLLESSWVWVNTQKSTIWPDQVLDTTEYQKHINVKTLDELKLDDARGMGYVYKAFGCAIFTLRRAFRESNDPVHDLFGELIMSLVLQGGDADTNACIAGGLLGAFFGYNALTPRWRDGLAHRQWLMSKTMGLMETVGLLPGEYRGSEDPDTALDGGKGFLSKQQMDERERDLTFTLLTEMKKRKDKQDAEERAKNSFWGRLKG
;
A
#
# COMPACT_ATOMS: atom_id res chain seq x y z
N MET A 1 29.81 2.50 9.30
CA MET A 1 28.97 3.60 9.81
C MET A 1 27.54 3.15 10.17
N ALA A 2 27.05 1.99 9.73
CA ALA A 2 25.74 1.45 10.14
C ALA A 2 25.68 1.00 11.63
N ASP A 3 26.78 0.48 12.20
CA ASP A 3 26.85 -0.02 13.59
C ASP A 3 26.37 0.99 14.65
N GLY A 4 26.59 2.28 14.45
CA GLY A 4 26.16 3.31 15.41
C GLY A 4 24.65 3.52 15.44
N LEU A 5 23.99 3.48 14.28
CA LEU A 5 22.57 3.85 14.16
C LEU A 5 21.63 2.75 14.67
N LEU A 6 22.07 1.49 14.65
CA LEU A 6 21.29 0.34 15.15
C LEU A 6 21.60 -0.01 16.62
N SER A 7 22.57 0.65 17.24
CA SER A 7 22.96 0.40 18.64
C SER A 7 21.81 0.47 19.66
N PHE A 8 20.74 1.22 19.36
CA PHE A 8 19.54 1.28 20.22
C PHE A 8 18.86 -0.08 20.39
N LEU A 9 19.02 -0.99 19.43
CA LEU A 9 18.49 -2.36 19.50
C LEU A 9 19.13 -3.19 20.62
N ASP A 10 20.35 -2.83 21.02
CA ASP A 10 21.12 -3.52 22.04
C ASP A 10 20.91 -2.96 23.45
N LEU A 11 20.06 -1.93 23.60
CA LEU A 11 19.72 -1.36 24.92
C LEU A 11 19.07 -2.39 25.85
N HIS A 12 18.22 -3.27 25.30
CA HIS A 12 17.60 -4.38 26.03
C HIS A 12 17.08 -5.45 25.05
N PRO A 13 17.12 -6.76 25.36
CA PRO A 13 16.59 -7.81 24.47
C PRO A 13 15.15 -7.59 24.01
N PHE A 14 14.30 -7.01 24.88
CA PHE A 14 12.92 -6.67 24.54
C PHE A 14 12.78 -5.55 23.50
N VAL A 15 13.77 -4.65 23.38
CA VAL A 15 13.76 -3.60 22.34
C VAL A 15 13.84 -4.27 20.97
N ARG A 16 14.87 -5.09 20.73
CA ARG A 16 15.01 -5.82 19.46
C ARG A 16 13.77 -6.67 19.15
N SER A 17 13.24 -7.44 20.10
CA SER A 17 12.05 -8.25 19.86
C SER A 17 10.82 -7.41 19.51
N THR A 18 10.66 -6.24 20.13
CA THR A 18 9.57 -5.30 19.85
C THR A 18 9.71 -4.70 18.45
N VAL A 19 10.92 -4.29 18.07
CA VAL A 19 11.18 -3.76 16.72
C VAL A 19 10.95 -4.83 15.65
N VAL A 20 11.36 -6.09 15.90
CA VAL A 20 11.08 -7.22 15.00
C VAL A 20 9.57 -7.43 14.81
N ASP A 21 8.79 -7.40 15.90
CA ASP A 21 7.34 -7.54 15.82
C ASP A 21 6.70 -6.36 15.05
N LYS A 22 7.18 -5.14 15.27
CA LYS A 22 6.74 -3.93 14.57
C LYS A 22 7.13 -3.91 13.09
N VAL A 23 8.31 -4.38 12.71
CA VAL A 23 8.70 -4.51 11.29
C VAL A 23 7.81 -5.50 10.56
N ARG A 24 7.52 -6.66 11.16
CA ARG A 24 6.50 -7.58 10.64
C ARG A 24 5.14 -6.88 10.55
N GLY A 25 4.80 -6.10 11.57
CA GLY A 25 3.60 -5.26 11.61
C GLY A 25 3.51 -4.31 10.42
N VAL A 26 4.57 -3.60 10.05
CA VAL A 26 4.60 -2.65 8.92
C VAL A 26 4.27 -3.34 7.59
N ILE A 27 4.92 -4.48 7.33
CA ILE A 27 4.76 -5.19 6.05
C ILE A 27 3.37 -5.83 5.96
N PHE A 28 2.97 -6.56 7.01
CA PHE A 28 1.66 -7.22 7.03
C PHE A 28 0.52 -6.25 7.21
N GLY A 29 0.67 -5.21 8.02
CA GLY A 29 -0.35 -4.19 8.21
C GLY A 29 -0.72 -3.50 6.91
N GLY A 30 0.27 -3.16 6.07
CA GLY A 30 0.02 -2.66 4.71
C GLY A 30 -0.74 -3.66 3.85
N ALA A 31 -0.25 -4.90 3.77
CA ALA A 31 -0.89 -5.95 2.97
C ALA A 31 -2.31 -6.33 3.44
N LEU A 32 -2.57 -6.29 4.74
CA LEU A 32 -3.89 -6.50 5.32
C LEU A 32 -4.81 -5.31 5.02
N GLY A 33 -4.29 -4.08 5.12
CA GLY A 33 -5.03 -2.87 4.77
C GLY A 33 -5.53 -2.92 3.33
N ASP A 34 -4.62 -3.19 2.39
CA ASP A 34 -4.91 -3.41 0.97
C ASP A 34 -6.00 -4.50 0.79
N ALA A 35 -5.73 -5.73 1.26
CA ALA A 35 -6.63 -6.86 1.05
C ALA A 35 -8.03 -6.69 1.67
N VAL A 36 -8.15 -5.97 2.79
CA VAL A 36 -9.45 -5.66 3.40
C VAL A 36 -10.11 -4.48 2.68
N GLY A 37 -9.35 -3.47 2.25
CA GLY A 37 -9.89 -2.31 1.54
C GLY A 37 -10.44 -2.65 0.15
N LEU A 38 -9.93 -3.70 -0.50
CA LEU A 38 -10.52 -4.26 -1.74
C LEU A 38 -12.02 -4.58 -1.59
N TYR A 39 -12.51 -4.89 -0.38
CA TYR A 39 -13.94 -5.16 -0.16
C TYR A 39 -14.83 -3.96 -0.49
N THR A 40 -14.32 -2.72 -0.40
CA THR A 40 -15.11 -1.49 -0.60
C THR A 40 -14.49 -0.46 -1.55
N GLU A 41 -13.31 -0.73 -2.11
CA GLU A 41 -12.71 0.02 -3.23
C GLU A 41 -13.72 0.40 -4.34
N PHE A 42 -13.76 1.68 -4.69
CA PHE A 42 -14.68 2.33 -5.63
C PHE A 42 -16.17 2.30 -5.29
N LEU A 43 -16.58 1.71 -4.16
CA LEU A 43 -17.96 1.82 -3.68
C LEU A 43 -18.17 3.20 -3.03
N PRO A 44 -19.37 3.80 -3.18
CA PRO A 44 -19.78 4.91 -2.33
C PRO A 44 -19.84 4.49 -0.85
N LYS A 45 -19.60 5.43 0.06
CA LYS A 45 -19.65 5.19 1.51
C LYS A 45 -20.94 4.51 1.97
N THR A 46 -22.08 4.93 1.41
CA THR A 46 -23.40 4.39 1.73
C THR A 46 -23.52 2.92 1.37
N GLN A 47 -23.00 2.52 0.20
CA GLN A 47 -23.02 1.13 -0.26
C GLN A 47 -22.02 0.27 0.53
N ALA A 48 -20.81 0.78 0.79
CA ALA A 48 -19.82 0.12 1.64
C ALA A 48 -20.41 -0.21 3.03
N SER A 49 -21.10 0.77 3.63
CA SER A 49 -21.77 0.59 4.92
C SER A 49 -22.90 -0.44 4.88
N GLN A 50 -23.76 -0.40 3.85
CA GLN A 50 -24.85 -1.38 3.69
C GLN A 50 -24.34 -2.82 3.56
N LEU A 51 -23.23 -3.00 2.85
CA LEU A 51 -22.66 -4.32 2.62
C LEU A 51 -21.93 -4.82 3.87
N TYR A 52 -21.09 -4.00 4.50
CA TYR A 52 -20.07 -4.51 5.43
C TYR A 52 -20.10 -3.96 6.86
N ALA A 53 -20.92 -2.94 7.19
CA ALA A 53 -20.90 -2.35 8.54
C ALA A 53 -21.32 -3.35 9.64
N ASN A 54 -22.20 -4.29 9.31
CA ASN A 54 -22.66 -5.35 10.22
C ASN A 54 -22.04 -6.72 9.89
N GLN A 55 -21.01 -6.76 9.04
CA GLN A 55 -20.31 -8.00 8.71
C GLN A 55 -18.94 -8.04 9.37
N THR A 56 -18.54 -9.23 9.79
CA THR A 56 -17.17 -9.50 10.20
C THR A 56 -16.42 -10.09 9.03
N ILE A 57 -15.57 -9.29 8.38
CA ILE A 57 -14.68 -9.76 7.31
C ILE A 57 -13.71 -10.79 7.89
N SER A 58 -13.59 -11.96 7.27
CA SER A 58 -12.69 -13.03 7.68
C SER A 58 -11.95 -13.59 6.47
N PHE A 59 -10.63 -13.80 6.61
CA PHE A 59 -9.82 -14.55 5.65
C PHE A 59 -9.63 -16.01 6.07
N LEU A 60 -10.15 -16.40 7.23
CA LEU A 60 -10.24 -17.79 7.69
C LEU A 60 -11.59 -18.39 7.29
N ASP A 61 -11.64 -19.72 7.14
CA ASP A 61 -12.86 -20.42 6.73
C ASP A 61 -13.99 -20.31 7.77
N PRO A 62 -15.24 -20.01 7.35
CA PRO A 62 -15.63 -19.62 6.00
C PRO A 62 -15.14 -18.20 5.65
N VAL A 63 -14.44 -18.08 4.52
CA VAL A 63 -13.94 -16.79 4.01
C VAL A 63 -15.12 -15.89 3.63
N THR A 64 -15.08 -14.62 4.02
CA THR A 64 -16.09 -13.64 3.61
C THR A 64 -15.96 -13.40 2.10
N PRO A 65 -17.06 -13.52 1.32
CA PRO A 65 -16.99 -13.25 -0.11
C PRO A 65 -16.82 -11.76 -0.41
N LEU A 66 -16.11 -11.46 -1.49
CA LEU A 66 -16.10 -10.13 -2.08
C LEU A 66 -17.49 -9.80 -2.64
N HIS A 67 -17.84 -8.51 -2.66
CA HIS A 67 -19.02 -8.04 -3.37
C HIS A 67 -18.84 -8.30 -4.87
N GLU A 68 -19.85 -8.85 -5.53
CA GLU A 68 -19.74 -9.23 -6.95
C GLU A 68 -19.91 -8.00 -7.86
N ASP A 69 -18.82 -7.47 -8.41
CA ASP A 69 -18.82 -6.36 -9.38
C ASP A 69 -17.65 -6.46 -10.37
N THR A 70 -17.66 -5.64 -11.42
CA THR A 70 -16.62 -5.70 -12.48
C THR A 70 -15.20 -5.42 -11.98
N HIS A 71 -15.06 -4.78 -10.83
CA HIS A 71 -13.77 -4.48 -10.24
C HIS A 71 -13.26 -5.68 -9.41
N ARG A 72 -14.06 -6.16 -8.45
CA ARG A 72 -13.71 -7.19 -7.46
C ARG A 72 -13.65 -8.59 -8.04
N ASP A 73 -14.43 -8.88 -9.09
CA ASP A 73 -14.44 -10.19 -9.75
C ASP A 73 -13.08 -10.57 -10.36
N ARG A 74 -12.17 -9.60 -10.49
CA ARG A 74 -10.80 -9.81 -10.98
C ARG A 74 -9.88 -10.43 -9.93
N PHE A 75 -10.30 -10.44 -8.67
CA PHE A 75 -9.50 -10.84 -7.54
C PHE A 75 -10.10 -12.06 -6.84
N HIS A 76 -9.22 -12.87 -6.26
CA HIS A 76 -9.64 -13.91 -5.33
C HIS A 76 -9.84 -13.30 -3.94
N ALA A 77 -10.77 -13.84 -3.16
CA ALA A 77 -10.88 -13.46 -1.75
C ALA A 77 -9.52 -13.66 -1.04
N LYS A 78 -9.19 -12.75 -0.12
CA LYS A 78 -7.92 -12.71 0.64
C LYS A 78 -6.70 -12.25 -0.17
N ALA A 79 -6.85 -11.94 -1.46
CA ALA A 79 -5.81 -11.33 -2.27
C ALA A 79 -5.69 -9.82 -1.97
N TRP A 80 -4.51 -9.28 -2.26
CA TRP A 80 -4.21 -7.85 -2.27
C TRP A 80 -4.16 -7.31 -3.73
N THR A 81 -3.96 -6.01 -3.90
CA THR A 81 -3.97 -5.27 -5.18
C THR A 81 -2.55 -4.83 -5.60
N ASP A 82 -2.42 -3.77 -6.41
CA ASP A 82 -1.13 -3.23 -6.83
C ASP A 82 -0.40 -2.48 -5.73
N ASP A 83 -1.07 -2.04 -4.66
CA ASP A 83 -0.44 -1.46 -3.48
C ASP A 83 0.62 -2.40 -2.90
N THR A 84 0.21 -3.61 -2.54
CA THR A 84 1.11 -4.62 -1.97
C THR A 84 2.05 -5.21 -3.01
N ASP A 85 1.60 -5.43 -4.25
CA ASP A 85 2.50 -5.91 -5.32
C ASP A 85 3.64 -4.90 -5.53
N HIS A 86 3.37 -3.60 -5.62
CA HIS A 86 4.40 -2.57 -5.79
C HIS A 86 5.31 -2.43 -4.56
N ALA A 87 4.78 -2.57 -3.34
CA ALA A 87 5.59 -2.63 -2.12
C ALA A 87 6.53 -3.84 -2.14
N ILE A 88 6.04 -5.00 -2.59
CA ILE A 88 6.84 -6.22 -2.77
C ILE A 88 7.90 -6.01 -3.84
N LEU A 89 7.61 -5.38 -4.99
CA LEU A 89 8.64 -5.11 -6.01
C LEU A 89 9.77 -4.24 -5.46
N LEU A 90 9.46 -3.28 -4.59
CA LEU A 90 10.45 -2.44 -3.91
C LEU A 90 11.26 -3.27 -2.89
N LEU A 91 10.61 -4.13 -2.12
CA LEU A 91 11.27 -5.09 -1.23
C LEU A 91 12.21 -6.03 -2.00
N LEU A 92 11.74 -6.66 -3.07
CA LEU A 92 12.53 -7.57 -3.87
C LEU A 92 13.70 -6.86 -4.56
N SER A 93 13.53 -5.60 -4.96
CA SER A 93 14.62 -4.76 -5.46
C SER A 93 15.74 -4.63 -4.43
N TYR A 94 15.39 -4.26 -3.19
CA TYR A 94 16.34 -4.10 -2.09
C TYR A 94 17.03 -5.41 -1.70
N LEU A 95 16.28 -6.51 -1.68
CA LEU A 95 16.81 -7.83 -1.35
C LEU A 95 17.74 -8.34 -2.44
N HIS A 96 17.35 -8.23 -3.72
CA HIS A 96 18.12 -8.76 -4.85
C HIS A 96 19.52 -8.13 -4.96
N THR A 97 19.65 -6.89 -4.53
CA THR A 97 20.90 -6.12 -4.52
C THR A 97 21.65 -6.23 -3.19
N ASP A 98 21.30 -7.19 -2.34
CA ASP A 98 21.89 -7.46 -1.03
C ASP A 98 21.98 -6.21 -0.13
N GLY A 99 20.94 -5.37 -0.18
CA GLY A 99 20.79 -4.21 0.70
C GLY A 99 21.11 -2.85 0.06
N GLU A 100 21.32 -2.79 -1.26
CA GLU A 100 21.61 -1.55 -1.98
C GLU A 100 20.42 -1.06 -2.81
N PHE A 101 19.95 0.18 -2.60
CA PHE A 101 18.83 0.67 -3.39
C PHE A 101 19.22 1.10 -4.80
N SER A 102 18.44 0.63 -5.78
CA SER A 102 18.53 1.06 -7.17
C SER A 102 17.14 1.47 -7.68
N ILE A 103 16.95 2.77 -7.92
CA ILE A 103 15.72 3.28 -8.55
C ILE A 103 15.52 2.72 -9.96
N VAL A 104 16.62 2.31 -10.62
CA VAL A 104 16.62 1.73 -11.97
C VAL A 104 16.12 0.29 -11.92
N ASP A 105 16.62 -0.53 -10.98
CA ASP A 105 16.13 -1.90 -10.79
C ASP A 105 14.65 -1.91 -10.40
N PHE A 106 14.23 -1.03 -9.48
CA PHE A 106 12.83 -0.88 -9.14
C PHE A 106 11.96 -0.45 -10.35
N ALA A 107 12.46 0.47 -11.20
CA ALA A 107 11.77 0.84 -12.43
C ALA A 107 11.64 -0.32 -13.42
N GLN A 108 12.69 -1.13 -13.58
CA GLN A 108 12.66 -2.34 -14.41
C GLN A 108 11.62 -3.35 -13.89
N ARG A 109 11.53 -3.53 -12.58
CA ARG A 109 10.51 -4.37 -11.92
C ARG A 109 9.09 -3.87 -12.17
N LEU A 110 8.85 -2.57 -12.00
CA LEU A 110 7.55 -1.98 -12.30
C LEU A 110 7.17 -2.14 -13.78
N ARG A 111 8.12 -1.92 -14.70
CA ARG A 111 7.91 -2.12 -16.14
C ARG A 111 7.61 -3.59 -16.45
N SER A 112 8.38 -4.52 -15.88
CA SER A 112 8.15 -5.96 -16.03
C SER A 112 6.75 -6.33 -15.57
N TRP A 113 6.39 -5.97 -14.33
CA TRP A 113 5.06 -6.20 -13.76
C TRP A 113 3.95 -5.64 -14.67
N GLY A 114 4.02 -4.35 -15.02
CA GLY A 114 2.99 -3.66 -15.81
C GLY A 114 2.93 -4.05 -17.29
N SER A 115 3.93 -4.77 -17.80
CA SER A 115 3.95 -5.28 -19.19
C SER A 115 3.19 -6.60 -19.38
N GLY A 116 2.60 -7.15 -18.31
CA GLY A 116 1.84 -8.40 -18.33
C GLY A 116 2.50 -9.56 -17.57
N GLN A 117 3.76 -9.40 -17.13
CA GLN A 117 4.44 -10.43 -16.33
C GLN A 117 3.76 -10.60 -14.96
N GLY A 118 3.28 -9.49 -14.38
CA GLY A 118 2.77 -9.45 -13.00
C GLY A 118 3.86 -9.73 -11.97
N LEU A 119 3.47 -10.10 -10.75
CA LEU A 119 4.42 -10.46 -9.70
C LEU A 119 4.86 -11.92 -9.87
N ARG A 120 5.95 -12.11 -10.62
CA ARG A 120 6.40 -13.43 -11.10
C ARG A 120 6.64 -14.48 -10.01
N CYS A 121 7.31 -14.11 -8.92
CA CYS A 121 7.59 -15.03 -7.81
C CYS A 121 6.32 -15.67 -7.21
N LEU A 122 5.16 -14.99 -7.32
CA LEU A 122 3.86 -15.49 -6.86
C LEU A 122 2.89 -15.84 -8.00
N ASP A 123 3.32 -15.76 -9.26
CA ASP A 123 2.49 -15.95 -10.46
C ASP A 123 1.19 -15.10 -10.49
N ARG A 124 1.22 -13.93 -9.85
CA ARG A 124 0.06 -13.02 -9.81
C ARG A 124 -0.03 -12.17 -11.08
N LEU A 125 -1.23 -11.74 -11.43
CA LEU A 125 -1.49 -10.83 -12.56
C LEU A 125 -1.26 -9.38 -12.13
N PRO A 126 -0.85 -8.48 -13.04
CA PRO A 126 -0.67 -7.06 -12.74
C PRO A 126 -2.01 -6.32 -12.71
N LEU A 127 -2.81 -6.59 -11.69
CA LEU A 127 -4.13 -5.98 -11.49
C LEU A 127 -4.03 -4.74 -10.61
N GLY A 128 -4.87 -3.74 -10.86
CA GLY A 128 -4.94 -2.51 -10.04
C GLY A 128 -4.22 -1.29 -10.61
N ILE A 129 -3.36 -1.46 -11.63
CA ILE A 129 -2.46 -0.38 -12.10
C ILE A 129 -3.12 1.00 -12.28
N GLY A 130 -2.66 1.97 -11.50
CA GLY A 130 -3.10 3.36 -11.61
C GLY A 130 -2.70 4.04 -12.94
N ARG A 131 -3.51 5.01 -13.38
CA ARG A 131 -3.32 5.74 -14.65
C ARG A 131 -1.96 6.45 -14.76
N THR A 132 -1.50 7.08 -13.68
CA THR A 132 -0.19 7.76 -13.65
C THR A 132 0.95 6.75 -13.81
N VAL A 133 0.90 5.63 -13.07
CA VAL A 133 1.90 4.57 -13.18
C VAL A 133 1.92 4.04 -14.60
N SER A 134 0.77 3.62 -15.15
CA SER A 134 0.64 3.15 -16.53
C SER A 134 1.25 4.13 -17.56
N SER A 135 0.96 5.43 -17.41
CA SER A 135 1.49 6.47 -18.30
C SER A 135 3.01 6.60 -18.23
N VAL A 136 3.59 6.49 -17.04
CA VAL A 136 5.04 6.56 -16.83
C VAL A 136 5.75 5.31 -17.33
N LEU A 137 5.20 4.12 -17.06
CA LEU A 137 5.77 2.84 -17.55
C LEU A 137 5.82 2.80 -19.09
N GLY A 138 4.83 3.40 -19.76
CA GLY A 138 4.78 3.50 -21.22
C GLY A 138 5.80 4.47 -21.84
N ARG A 139 6.51 5.29 -21.06
CA ARG A 139 7.54 6.21 -21.60
C ARG A 139 8.78 5.43 -22.05
N PRO A 140 9.34 5.73 -23.24
CA PRO A 140 10.65 5.21 -23.63
C PRO A 140 11.73 5.61 -22.61
N GLY A 141 12.57 4.66 -22.22
CA GLY A 141 13.68 4.90 -21.31
C GLY A 141 13.32 5.04 -19.83
N PHE A 142 12.07 4.78 -19.41
CA PHE A 142 11.72 4.79 -17.97
C PHE A 142 12.52 3.76 -17.15
N ASP A 143 12.88 2.63 -17.75
CA ASP A 143 13.74 1.59 -17.19
C ASP A 143 15.23 1.96 -17.07
N VAL A 144 15.62 3.16 -17.53
CA VAL A 144 16.99 3.70 -17.43
C VAL A 144 17.00 5.06 -16.72
N HIS A 145 16.02 5.91 -17.01
CA HIS A 145 15.86 7.25 -16.45
C HIS A 145 14.45 7.46 -15.90
N PRO A 146 14.03 6.72 -14.85
CA PRO A 146 12.66 6.71 -14.38
C PRO A 146 12.14 8.08 -13.95
N LYS A 147 12.96 8.86 -13.24
CA LYS A 147 12.59 10.20 -12.80
C LYS A 147 12.30 11.14 -13.96
N LYS A 148 13.10 11.08 -15.03
CA LYS A 148 12.89 11.90 -16.22
C LYS A 148 11.55 11.54 -16.89
N ALA A 149 11.23 10.25 -16.98
CA ALA A 149 9.95 9.80 -17.51
C ALA A 149 8.77 10.29 -16.66
N SER A 150 8.87 10.22 -15.33
CA SER A 150 7.85 10.75 -14.42
C SER A 150 7.72 12.28 -14.51
N GLU A 151 8.84 13.00 -14.57
CA GLU A 151 8.88 14.46 -14.75
C GLU A 151 8.16 14.89 -16.02
N GLU A 152 8.41 14.20 -17.14
CA GLU A 152 7.77 14.50 -18.43
C GLU A 152 6.24 14.30 -18.38
N ILE A 153 5.76 13.23 -17.73
CA ILE A 153 4.33 12.99 -17.53
C ILE A 153 3.72 14.07 -16.64
N TRP A 154 4.40 14.43 -15.55
CA TRP A 154 3.96 15.48 -14.63
C TRP A 154 3.90 16.85 -15.32
N LYS A 155 4.94 17.24 -16.07
CA LYS A 155 4.94 18.46 -16.89
C LYS A 155 3.80 18.46 -17.92
N LYS A 156 3.57 17.32 -18.61
CA LYS A 156 2.47 17.17 -19.58
C LYS A 156 1.08 17.35 -18.95
N SER A 157 0.94 17.03 -17.66
CA SER A 157 -0.29 17.24 -16.90
C SER A 157 -0.54 18.70 -16.46
N GLY A 158 0.37 19.62 -16.81
CA GLY A 158 0.36 20.98 -16.26
C GLY A 158 0.86 21.06 -14.83
N CYS A 159 1.78 20.15 -14.44
CA CYS A 159 2.38 20.07 -13.12
C CYS A 159 1.36 19.87 -11.97
N ASN A 160 0.25 19.19 -12.24
CA ASN A 160 -0.86 19.05 -11.29
C ASN A 160 -1.44 17.63 -11.30
N ILE A 161 -0.60 16.62 -11.05
CA ILE A 161 -1.02 15.21 -10.93
C ILE A 161 -0.42 14.59 -9.68
N ALA A 162 -1.18 14.61 -8.58
CA ALA A 162 -0.74 14.14 -7.27
C ALA A 162 -1.53 12.92 -6.73
N PRO A 163 -1.53 11.77 -7.43
CA PRO A 163 -2.12 10.55 -6.90
C PRO A 163 -1.26 9.89 -5.82
N ASN A 164 -1.88 9.03 -5.02
CA ASN A 164 -1.28 8.28 -3.92
C ASN A 164 -0.40 7.09 -4.32
N GLY A 165 -0.31 6.72 -5.61
CA GLY A 165 0.35 5.49 -6.07
C GLY A 165 1.86 5.37 -5.77
N SER A 166 2.54 6.45 -5.39
CA SER A 166 3.91 6.38 -4.85
C SER A 166 3.93 6.13 -3.34
N LEU A 167 2.97 6.69 -2.60
CA LEU A 167 2.87 6.59 -1.16
C LEU A 167 2.54 5.17 -0.70
N MET A 168 1.60 4.51 -1.39
CA MET A 168 1.07 3.19 -1.03
C MET A 168 2.10 2.06 -0.87
N ARG A 169 3.28 2.24 -1.48
CA ARG A 169 4.34 1.23 -1.55
C ARG A 169 5.60 1.58 -0.75
N THR A 170 5.58 2.66 0.03
CA THR A 170 6.79 3.20 0.70
C THR A 170 6.97 2.71 2.14
N ASN A 171 6.10 1.85 2.64
CA ASN A 171 6.22 1.27 3.99
C ASN A 171 7.53 0.50 4.19
N VAL A 172 8.00 -0.22 3.17
CA VAL A 172 9.31 -0.93 3.16
C VAL A 172 10.48 0.04 3.35
N LEU A 173 10.41 1.24 2.77
CA LEU A 173 11.44 2.27 2.94
C LEU A 173 11.57 2.71 4.40
N GLY A 174 10.45 2.73 5.14
CA GLY A 174 10.46 3.09 6.56
C GLY A 174 11.24 2.07 7.41
N VAL A 175 11.16 0.79 7.06
CA VAL A 175 11.94 -0.29 7.68
C VAL A 175 13.42 -0.14 7.36
N VAL A 176 13.77 0.05 6.09
CA VAL A 176 15.18 0.24 5.70
C VAL A 176 15.76 1.52 6.31
N GLY A 177 14.93 2.53 6.53
CA GLY A 177 15.29 3.78 7.21
C GLY A 177 15.77 3.61 8.65
N ILE A 178 15.48 2.47 9.33
CA ILE A 178 15.90 2.26 10.73
C ILE A 178 17.42 2.40 10.89
N GLY A 179 18.20 1.90 9.93
CA GLY A 179 19.66 1.99 9.90
C GLY A 179 20.21 3.26 9.26
N LYS A 180 19.37 4.27 9.01
CA LYS A 180 19.73 5.52 8.32
C LYS A 180 19.43 6.73 9.18
N THR A 181 20.09 7.85 8.91
CA THR A 181 19.72 9.15 9.45
C THR A 181 18.35 9.58 8.90
N LEU A 182 17.73 10.56 9.56
CA LEU A 182 16.44 11.08 9.12
C LEU A 182 16.54 11.73 7.72
N GLU A 183 17.62 12.45 7.44
CA GLU A 183 17.86 13.06 6.12
C GLU A 183 18.07 12.02 5.01
N GLU A 184 18.85 10.98 5.27
CA GLU A 184 19.00 9.85 4.31
C GLU A 184 17.66 9.15 4.06
N THR A 185 16.80 9.09 5.09
CA THR A 185 15.46 8.50 4.98
C THR A 185 14.55 9.35 4.09
N TRP A 186 14.55 10.67 4.27
CA TRP A 186 13.80 11.58 3.39
C TRP A 186 14.32 11.55 1.96
N LYS A 187 15.65 11.58 1.77
CA LYS A 187 16.25 11.47 0.44
C LYS A 187 15.82 10.19 -0.25
N MET A 188 15.91 9.05 0.42
CA MET A 188 15.45 7.77 -0.10
C MET A 188 13.96 7.80 -0.49
N ALA A 189 13.08 8.27 0.39
CA ALA A 189 11.64 8.35 0.11
C ALA A 189 11.33 9.25 -1.10
N MET A 190 12.01 10.40 -1.21
CA MET A 190 11.90 11.30 -2.35
C MET A 190 12.34 10.59 -3.64
N GLU A 191 13.50 9.95 -3.65
CA GLU A 191 14.05 9.28 -4.83
C GLU A 191 13.10 8.22 -5.40
N PHE A 192 12.47 7.43 -4.54
CA PHE A 192 11.51 6.38 -4.92
C PHE A 192 10.12 6.91 -5.27
N SER A 193 9.71 8.04 -4.69
CA SER A 193 8.48 8.73 -5.10
C SER A 193 8.61 9.25 -6.54
N LEU A 194 9.72 9.94 -6.83
CA LEU A 194 10.04 10.51 -8.15
C LEU A 194 10.17 9.48 -9.28
N VAL A 195 10.28 8.17 -8.97
CA VAL A 195 10.28 7.10 -9.99
C VAL A 195 8.99 7.14 -10.81
N THR A 196 7.83 7.33 -10.17
CA THR A 196 6.55 7.41 -10.91
C THR A 196 5.71 8.64 -10.61
N HIS A 197 5.94 9.33 -9.48
CA HIS A 197 5.17 10.50 -9.08
C HIS A 197 6.12 11.67 -8.81
N TYR A 198 6.28 12.54 -9.81
CA TYR A 198 7.16 13.69 -9.72
C TYR A 198 6.57 14.87 -8.93
N ASP A 199 5.29 14.83 -8.55
CA ASP A 199 4.60 15.95 -7.89
C ASP A 199 5.10 16.14 -6.44
N PRO A 200 5.41 17.39 -6.00
CA PRO A 200 5.95 17.62 -4.66
C PRO A 200 4.97 17.23 -3.54
N ARG A 201 3.67 17.22 -3.80
CA ARG A 201 2.66 16.72 -2.84
C ARG A 201 2.82 15.23 -2.60
N CYS A 202 3.14 14.45 -3.64
CA CYS A 202 3.44 13.03 -3.50
C CYS A 202 4.74 12.82 -2.71
N VAL A 203 5.78 13.61 -3.02
CA VAL A 203 7.08 13.49 -2.35
C VAL A 203 6.97 13.80 -0.86
N VAL A 204 6.33 14.90 -0.48
CA VAL A 204 6.23 15.27 0.94
C VAL A 204 5.46 14.22 1.75
N SER A 205 4.39 13.65 1.20
CA SER A 205 3.68 12.54 1.85
C SER A 205 4.54 11.29 1.96
N CYS A 206 5.32 10.91 0.93
CA CYS A 206 6.22 9.76 1.00
C CYS A 206 7.34 9.98 2.04
N CYS A 207 7.95 11.16 2.08
CA CYS A 207 8.98 11.53 3.05
C CYS A 207 8.45 11.46 4.48
N ALA A 208 7.30 12.08 4.74
CA ALA A 208 6.69 12.10 6.06
C ALA A 208 6.23 10.72 6.53
N TYR A 209 5.59 9.94 5.65
CA TYR A 209 5.16 8.57 5.94
C TYR A 209 6.33 7.63 6.27
N THR A 210 7.37 7.66 5.44
CA THR A 210 8.58 6.85 5.63
C THR A 210 9.28 7.23 6.93
N ALA A 211 9.40 8.53 7.21
CA ALA A 211 9.99 9.03 8.45
C ALA A 211 9.19 8.62 9.69
N LEU A 212 7.85 8.65 9.64
CA LEU A 212 7.00 8.22 10.75
C LEU A 212 7.18 6.73 11.06
N ILE A 213 7.19 5.86 10.05
CA ILE A 213 7.45 4.42 10.24
C ILE A 213 8.83 4.23 10.89
N ARG A 214 9.88 4.85 10.33
CA ARG A 214 11.23 4.81 10.91
C ARG A 214 11.23 5.29 12.37
N GLY A 215 10.61 6.42 12.66
CA GLY A 215 10.58 7.04 13.98
C GLY A 215 9.84 6.19 15.01
N ILE A 216 8.71 5.57 14.63
CA ILE A 216 7.98 4.64 15.50
C ILE A 216 8.83 3.39 15.79
N LEU A 217 9.50 2.83 14.78
CA LEU A 217 10.36 1.65 14.93
C LEU A 217 11.59 1.93 15.80
N ARG A 218 12.10 3.17 15.78
CA ARG A 218 13.22 3.62 16.60
C ARG A 218 12.80 4.17 17.97
N HIS A 219 11.50 4.16 18.27
CA HIS A 219 10.93 4.77 19.47
C HIS A 219 11.24 6.28 19.61
N GLU A 220 11.43 6.96 18.48
CA GLU A 220 11.61 8.43 18.38
C GLU A 220 10.26 9.14 18.25
N VAL A 221 9.18 8.41 17.92
CA VAL A 221 7.80 8.92 17.83
C VAL A 221 6.95 8.15 18.83
N THR A 222 6.54 8.83 19.91
CA THR A 222 5.83 8.23 21.06
C THR A 222 4.57 8.99 21.45
N SER A 223 4.28 10.10 20.78
CA SER A 223 3.13 10.97 21.05
C SER A 223 2.63 11.65 19.77
N GLU A 224 1.42 12.22 19.82
CA GLU A 224 0.91 13.05 18.72
C GLU A 224 1.79 14.30 18.47
N ALA A 225 2.46 14.84 19.51
CA ALA A 225 3.38 15.96 19.35
C ALA A 225 4.63 15.57 18.54
N ASP A 226 5.13 14.34 18.72
CA ASP A 226 6.26 13.82 17.92
C ASP A 226 5.83 13.62 16.46
N VAL A 227 4.58 13.16 16.24
CA VAL A 227 4.00 13.08 14.89
C VAL A 227 4.01 14.46 14.25
N ASP A 228 3.46 15.47 14.92
CA ASP A 228 3.39 16.84 14.39
C ASP A 228 4.78 17.41 14.08
N GLY A 229 5.74 17.23 14.99
CA GLY A 229 7.12 17.68 14.79
C GLY A 229 7.80 17.03 13.58
N LEU A 230 7.54 15.74 13.35
CA LEU A 230 8.12 15.00 12.22
C LEU A 230 7.43 15.34 10.89
N LEU A 231 6.12 15.59 10.90
CA LEU A 231 5.37 16.07 9.73
C LEU A 231 5.88 17.45 9.30
N GLU A 232 6.10 18.36 10.24
CA GLU A 232 6.66 19.70 9.98
C GLU A 232 8.10 19.61 9.46
N SER A 233 8.94 18.81 10.11
CA SER A 233 10.34 18.65 9.69
C SER A 233 10.45 18.06 8.28
N SER A 234 9.61 17.09 7.95
CA SER A 234 9.54 16.49 6.61
C SER A 234 9.08 17.50 5.56
N TRP A 235 8.09 18.33 5.90
CA TRP A 235 7.62 19.42 5.04
C TRP A 235 8.73 20.44 4.76
N VAL A 236 9.38 20.94 5.82
CA VAL A 236 10.48 21.90 5.73
C VAL A 236 11.60 21.33 4.87
N TRP A 237 12.02 20.09 5.11
CA TRP A 237 13.07 19.45 4.34
C TRP A 237 12.70 19.35 2.84
N VAL A 238 11.51 18.87 2.49
CA VAL A 238 11.09 18.80 1.06
C VAL A 238 11.02 20.19 0.44
N ASN A 239 10.55 21.19 1.19
CA ASN A 239 10.50 22.57 0.70
C ASN A 239 11.91 23.15 0.44
N THR A 240 12.96 22.70 1.13
CA THR A 240 14.35 23.08 0.79
C THR A 240 14.81 22.54 -0.56
N GLN A 241 14.24 21.43 -1.04
CA GLN A 241 14.57 20.83 -2.34
C GLN A 241 13.88 21.53 -3.52
N LYS A 242 12.89 22.39 -3.23
CA LYS A 242 12.02 23.04 -4.23
C LYS A 242 12.78 23.79 -5.31
N SER A 243 13.76 24.62 -4.94
CA SER A 243 14.53 25.42 -5.92
C SER A 243 15.29 24.56 -6.94
N THR A 244 15.60 23.31 -6.58
CA THR A 244 16.33 22.37 -7.42
C THR A 244 15.41 21.51 -8.28
N ILE A 245 14.32 20.99 -7.70
CA ILE A 245 13.46 19.99 -8.35
C ILE A 245 12.20 20.63 -8.98
N TRP A 246 11.64 21.65 -8.34
CA TRP A 246 10.37 22.30 -8.72
C TRP A 246 10.44 23.83 -8.62
N PRO A 247 11.28 24.51 -9.40
CA PRO A 247 11.53 25.95 -9.26
C PRO A 247 10.26 26.81 -9.32
N ASP A 248 9.28 26.39 -10.13
CA ASP A 248 8.05 27.16 -10.40
C ASP A 248 6.81 26.69 -9.61
N GLN A 249 6.94 25.70 -8.71
CA GLN A 249 5.79 25.15 -7.98
C GLN A 249 5.66 25.73 -6.58
N VAL A 250 4.44 25.99 -6.13
CA VAL A 250 4.17 26.36 -4.74
C VAL A 250 3.55 25.16 -4.03
N LEU A 251 4.19 24.71 -2.96
CA LEU A 251 3.62 23.70 -2.08
C LEU A 251 2.72 24.42 -1.07
N ASP A 252 1.41 24.20 -1.14
CA ASP A 252 0.43 24.87 -0.28
C ASP A 252 0.39 24.22 1.10
N THR A 253 1.04 24.86 2.08
CA THR A 253 1.05 24.40 3.48
C THR A 253 -0.35 24.38 4.07
N THR A 254 -1.24 25.29 3.67
CA THR A 254 -2.61 25.36 4.17
C THR A 254 -3.39 24.11 3.74
N GLU A 255 -3.25 23.72 2.47
CA GLU A 255 -3.87 22.51 1.95
C GLU A 255 -3.32 21.26 2.65
N TYR A 256 -2.01 21.17 2.83
CA TYR A 256 -1.39 20.04 3.53
C TYR A 256 -1.88 19.92 4.97
N GLN A 257 -1.81 21.03 5.72
CA GLN A 257 -2.28 21.09 7.11
C GLN A 257 -3.75 20.74 7.24
N LYS A 258 -4.59 21.17 6.29
CA LYS A 258 -6.02 20.82 6.27
C LYS A 258 -6.25 19.30 6.24
N HIS A 259 -5.48 18.56 5.43
CA HIS A 259 -5.70 17.11 5.29
C HIS A 259 -5.07 16.30 6.43
N ILE A 260 -3.91 16.71 6.95
CA ILE A 260 -3.28 15.99 8.07
C ILE A 260 -3.94 16.29 9.42
N ASN A 261 -4.71 17.37 9.56
CA ASN A 261 -5.33 17.79 10.83
C ASN A 261 -6.84 17.57 10.94
N VAL A 262 -7.41 16.73 10.06
CA VAL A 262 -8.84 16.39 10.11
C VAL A 262 -9.25 15.82 11.48
N LYS A 263 -10.48 16.14 11.90
CA LYS A 263 -11.05 15.66 13.17
C LYS A 263 -11.96 14.47 12.96
N THR A 264 -12.45 14.29 11.73
CA THR A 264 -13.28 13.16 11.31
C THR A 264 -12.91 12.73 9.89
N LEU A 265 -13.17 11.48 9.53
CA LEU A 265 -12.93 10.97 8.18
C LEU A 265 -13.83 11.64 7.12
N ASP A 266 -15.00 12.16 7.52
CA ASP A 266 -15.93 12.86 6.63
C ASP A 266 -15.32 14.12 5.99
N GLU A 267 -14.38 14.78 6.68
CA GLU A 267 -13.69 15.97 6.17
C GLU A 267 -12.82 15.68 4.94
N LEU A 268 -12.34 14.44 4.80
CA LEU A 268 -11.51 14.01 3.67
C LEU A 268 -12.34 13.70 2.42
N LYS A 269 -13.63 13.40 2.56
CA LYS A 269 -14.54 13.02 1.45
C LYS A 269 -13.91 11.93 0.57
N LEU A 270 -13.67 10.75 1.17
CA LEU A 270 -12.86 9.70 0.54
C LEU A 270 -13.53 9.04 -0.66
N ASP A 271 -14.86 9.03 -0.75
CA ASP A 271 -15.62 8.52 -1.89
C ASP A 271 -15.94 9.59 -2.95
N ASP A 272 -15.39 10.81 -2.84
CA ASP A 272 -15.53 11.84 -3.87
C ASP A 272 -14.84 11.43 -5.17
N ALA A 273 -15.64 11.19 -6.21
CA ALA A 273 -15.20 10.67 -7.50
C ALA A 273 -14.10 11.50 -8.19
N ARG A 274 -13.97 12.80 -7.89
CA ARG A 274 -12.98 13.67 -8.53
C ARG A 274 -11.60 13.60 -7.87
N GLY A 275 -11.56 13.38 -6.55
CA GLY A 275 -10.34 13.41 -5.76
C GLY A 275 -10.04 12.13 -5.01
N MET A 276 -10.67 11.01 -5.38
CA MET A 276 -10.61 9.75 -4.65
C MET A 276 -9.17 9.28 -4.38
N GLY A 277 -8.34 9.25 -5.43
CA GLY A 277 -6.93 8.85 -5.32
C GLY A 277 -5.95 9.98 -4.97
N TYR A 278 -6.43 11.10 -4.40
CA TYR A 278 -5.56 12.24 -4.07
C TYR A 278 -4.65 11.93 -2.88
N VAL A 279 -3.34 12.16 -3.04
CA VAL A 279 -2.33 11.74 -2.05
C VAL A 279 -2.55 12.31 -0.65
N TYR A 280 -2.99 13.56 -0.51
CA TYR A 280 -3.22 14.15 0.81
C TYR A 280 -4.45 13.58 1.51
N LYS A 281 -5.46 13.08 0.77
CA LYS A 281 -6.57 12.35 1.41
C LYS A 281 -6.07 11.04 2.01
N ALA A 282 -5.35 10.26 1.22
CA ALA A 282 -4.81 8.97 1.66
C ALA A 282 -3.81 9.13 2.81
N PHE A 283 -2.93 10.13 2.72
CA PHE A 283 -2.00 10.45 3.80
C PHE A 283 -2.74 10.94 5.07
N GLY A 284 -3.75 11.80 4.91
CA GLY A 284 -4.60 12.27 6.00
C GLY A 284 -5.30 11.14 6.76
N CYS A 285 -5.81 10.12 6.05
CA CYS A 285 -6.37 8.90 6.66
C CYS A 285 -5.38 8.20 7.58
N ALA A 286 -4.15 8.06 7.12
CA ALA A 286 -3.10 7.35 7.85
C ALA A 286 -2.66 8.14 9.10
N ILE A 287 -2.55 9.47 9.01
CA ILE A 287 -2.27 10.33 10.17
C ILE A 287 -3.44 10.32 11.16
N PHE A 288 -4.68 10.43 10.67
CA PHE A 288 -5.87 10.39 11.51
C PHE A 288 -5.96 9.09 12.32
N THR A 289 -5.77 7.95 11.68
CA THR A 289 -5.82 6.64 12.34
C THR A 289 -4.65 6.42 13.30
N LEU A 290 -3.43 6.86 12.97
CA LEU A 290 -2.29 6.82 13.89
C LEU A 290 -2.57 7.64 15.17
N ARG A 291 -3.12 8.85 15.04
CA ARG A 291 -3.52 9.67 16.19
C ARG A 291 -4.63 9.05 17.02
N ARG A 292 -5.59 8.35 16.40
CA ARG A 292 -6.56 7.54 17.14
C ARG A 292 -5.89 6.40 17.92
N ALA A 293 -4.93 5.70 17.30
CA ALA A 293 -4.19 4.64 17.97
C ALA A 293 -3.46 5.15 19.23
N PHE A 294 -2.83 6.33 19.19
CA PHE A 294 -2.23 6.94 20.39
C PHE A 294 -3.24 7.22 21.52
N ARG A 295 -4.48 7.61 21.18
CA ARG A 295 -5.52 7.97 22.16
C ARG A 295 -6.27 6.76 22.72
N GLU A 296 -6.42 5.71 21.93
CA GLU A 296 -7.38 4.63 22.18
C GLU A 296 -6.71 3.29 22.54
N SER A 297 -5.37 3.19 22.49
CA SER A 297 -4.59 1.94 22.74
C SER A 297 -4.47 1.50 24.21
N ASN A 298 -5.42 1.89 25.06
CA ASN A 298 -5.38 1.63 26.50
C ASN A 298 -5.84 0.21 26.88
N ASP A 299 -6.56 -0.49 26.00
CA ASP A 299 -7.04 -1.86 26.22
C ASP A 299 -6.32 -2.86 25.28
N PRO A 300 -5.48 -3.76 25.81
CA PRO A 300 -4.72 -4.72 25.00
C PRO A 300 -5.56 -5.87 24.44
N VAL A 301 -6.80 -6.07 24.90
CA VAL A 301 -7.69 -7.14 24.42
C VAL A 301 -8.54 -6.65 23.23
N HIS A 302 -8.68 -5.34 23.07
CA HIS A 302 -9.45 -4.73 22.00
C HIS A 302 -8.71 -4.80 20.66
N ASP A 303 -9.38 -5.31 19.62
CA ASP A 303 -8.88 -5.33 18.22
C ASP A 303 -8.95 -3.92 17.58
N LEU A 304 -8.20 -2.98 18.14
CA LEU A 304 -8.18 -1.59 17.70
C LEU A 304 -7.60 -1.46 16.28
N PHE A 305 -6.65 -2.31 15.89
CA PHE A 305 -6.16 -2.34 14.50
C PHE A 305 -7.32 -2.61 13.53
N GLY A 306 -8.10 -3.66 13.78
CA GLY A 306 -9.24 -4.03 12.94
C GLY A 306 -10.30 -2.94 12.90
N GLU A 307 -10.61 -2.32 14.04
CA GLU A 307 -11.56 -1.21 14.12
C GLU A 307 -11.11 -0.01 13.27
N LEU A 308 -9.84 0.41 13.42
CA LEU A 308 -9.31 1.56 12.70
C LEU A 308 -9.28 1.31 11.19
N ILE A 309 -8.87 0.13 10.74
CA ILE A 309 -8.91 -0.25 9.32
C ILE A 309 -10.35 -0.28 8.81
N MET A 310 -11.28 -0.94 9.51
CA MET A 310 -12.69 -0.96 9.10
C MET A 310 -13.30 0.45 9.04
N SER A 311 -12.91 1.35 9.93
CA SER A 311 -13.40 2.74 9.90
C SER A 311 -13.04 3.48 8.61
N LEU A 312 -11.90 3.15 7.99
CA LEU A 312 -11.47 3.66 6.68
C LEU A 312 -12.16 2.93 5.53
N VAL A 313 -12.17 1.60 5.58
CA VAL A 313 -12.77 0.74 4.54
C VAL A 313 -14.25 1.07 4.36
N LEU A 314 -14.98 1.33 5.44
CA LEU A 314 -16.40 1.72 5.36
C LEU A 314 -16.64 3.12 4.78
N GLN A 315 -15.61 3.95 4.58
CA GLN A 315 -15.74 5.19 3.81
C GLN A 315 -15.85 4.94 2.30
N GLY A 316 -15.54 3.74 1.82
CA GLY A 316 -15.48 3.44 0.39
C GLY A 316 -14.41 4.27 -0.32
N GLY A 317 -14.64 4.57 -1.59
CA GLY A 317 -13.68 5.32 -2.38
C GLY A 317 -12.40 4.52 -2.65
N ASP A 318 -11.23 5.12 -2.47
CA ASP A 318 -9.93 4.45 -2.69
C ASP A 318 -9.51 3.62 -1.47
N ALA A 319 -10.38 2.68 -1.10
CA ALA A 319 -10.38 2.06 0.21
C ALA A 319 -9.18 1.13 0.44
N ASP A 320 -8.73 0.40 -0.58
CA ASP A 320 -7.52 -0.44 -0.55
C ASP A 320 -6.28 0.41 -0.27
N THR A 321 -6.07 1.51 -1.00
CA THR A 321 -4.92 2.39 -0.79
C THR A 321 -4.97 3.12 0.55
N ASN A 322 -6.13 3.67 0.92
CA ASN A 322 -6.30 4.36 2.20
C ASN A 322 -6.01 3.41 3.38
N ALA A 323 -6.50 2.18 3.31
CA ALA A 323 -6.28 1.17 4.34
C ALA A 323 -4.85 0.60 4.30
N CYS A 324 -4.23 0.43 3.14
CA CYS A 324 -2.84 -0.01 2.99
C CYS A 324 -1.87 0.95 3.71
N ILE A 325 -1.98 2.24 3.40
CA ILE A 325 -1.08 3.26 3.98
C ILE A 325 -1.28 3.34 5.49
N ALA A 326 -2.54 3.41 5.96
CA ALA A 326 -2.87 3.38 7.38
C ALA A 326 -2.37 2.10 8.06
N GLY A 327 -2.59 0.95 7.43
CA GLY A 327 -2.18 -0.36 7.92
C GLY A 327 -0.68 -0.48 8.13
N GLY A 328 0.14 0.09 7.24
CA GLY A 328 1.60 0.14 7.44
C GLY A 328 2.03 0.93 8.69
N LEU A 329 1.40 2.09 8.95
CA LEU A 329 1.69 2.90 10.15
C LEU A 329 1.16 2.26 11.43
N LEU A 330 -0.09 1.79 11.40
CA LEU A 330 -0.70 1.08 12.53
C LEU A 330 0.06 -0.21 12.84
N GLY A 331 0.57 -0.89 11.81
CA GLY A 331 1.48 -2.02 11.94
C GLY A 331 2.79 -1.67 12.63
N ALA A 332 3.40 -0.52 12.30
CA ALA A 332 4.55 0.00 13.04
C ALA A 332 4.22 0.30 14.52
N PHE A 333 3.00 0.79 14.77
CA PHE A 333 2.55 1.17 16.10
C PHE A 333 2.26 -0.06 16.98
N PHE A 334 1.39 -0.96 16.53
CA PHE A 334 0.88 -2.11 17.29
C PHE A 334 1.79 -3.34 17.24
N GLY A 335 2.45 -3.58 16.09
CA GLY A 335 3.18 -4.82 15.84
C GLY A 335 2.32 -5.96 15.28
N TYR A 336 2.99 -6.96 14.70
CA TYR A 336 2.37 -8.07 13.97
C TYR A 336 1.42 -8.91 14.85
N ASN A 337 1.78 -9.12 16.11
CA ASN A 337 0.99 -9.95 17.01
C ASN A 337 -0.36 -9.33 17.37
N ALA A 338 -0.48 -8.01 17.29
CA ALA A 338 -1.70 -7.26 17.57
C ALA A 338 -2.56 -7.00 16.32
N LEU A 339 -2.11 -7.40 15.13
CA LEU A 339 -2.94 -7.34 13.92
C LEU A 339 -4.11 -8.33 14.02
N THR A 340 -5.28 -7.91 13.52
CA THR A 340 -6.53 -8.68 13.52
C THR A 340 -6.31 -10.14 13.09
N PRO A 341 -6.42 -11.13 14.01
CA PRO A 341 -5.97 -12.50 13.76
C PRO A 341 -6.66 -13.17 12.57
N ARG A 342 -7.97 -12.94 12.41
CA ARG A 342 -8.77 -13.52 11.31
C ARG A 342 -8.38 -13.00 9.91
N TRP A 343 -7.66 -11.88 9.84
CA TRP A 343 -7.08 -11.37 8.60
C TRP A 343 -5.62 -11.82 8.48
N ARG A 344 -4.82 -11.55 9.53
CA ARG A 344 -3.40 -11.88 9.60
C ARG A 344 -3.11 -13.34 9.26
N ASP A 345 -3.89 -14.26 9.82
CA ASP A 345 -3.63 -15.70 9.70
C ASP A 345 -4.25 -16.30 8.42
N GLY A 346 -5.15 -15.59 7.75
CA GLY A 346 -5.77 -16.01 6.49
C GLY A 346 -5.22 -15.33 5.23
N LEU A 347 -4.34 -14.34 5.36
CA LEU A 347 -3.80 -13.58 4.23
C LEU A 347 -3.17 -14.49 3.15
N ALA A 348 -3.45 -14.21 1.87
CA ALA A 348 -2.83 -14.95 0.77
C ALA A 348 -1.29 -14.85 0.83
N HIS A 349 -0.59 -15.94 0.51
CA HIS A 349 0.88 -15.99 0.50
C HIS A 349 1.57 -15.56 1.82
N ARG A 350 0.87 -15.58 2.96
CA ARG A 350 1.38 -15.17 4.29
C ARG A 350 2.76 -15.72 4.60
N GLN A 351 2.98 -17.02 4.39
CA GLN A 351 4.24 -17.67 4.73
C GLN A 351 5.40 -17.17 3.88
N TRP A 352 5.14 -16.90 2.59
CA TRP A 352 6.11 -16.33 1.67
C TRP A 352 6.46 -14.88 2.05
N LEU A 353 5.43 -14.07 2.33
CA LEU A 353 5.64 -12.68 2.74
C LEU A 353 6.42 -12.59 4.06
N MET A 354 6.15 -13.50 5.00
CA MET A 354 6.91 -13.62 6.24
C MET A 354 8.38 -13.95 5.95
N SER A 355 8.66 -14.91 5.06
CA SER A 355 10.03 -15.27 4.68
C SER A 355 10.79 -14.06 4.09
N LYS A 356 10.21 -13.31 3.16
CA LYS A 356 10.86 -12.11 2.60
C LYS A 356 10.99 -10.98 3.63
N THR A 357 10.05 -10.87 4.57
CA THR A 357 10.14 -9.92 5.69
C THR A 357 11.29 -10.30 6.64
N MET A 358 11.52 -11.60 6.89
CA MET A 358 12.69 -12.06 7.65
C MET A 358 13.99 -11.74 6.91
N GLY A 359 14.04 -12.00 5.60
CA GLY A 359 15.18 -11.61 4.76
C GLY A 359 15.47 -10.10 4.84
N LEU A 360 14.43 -9.25 4.76
CA LEU A 360 14.56 -7.81 4.97
C LEU A 360 15.20 -7.48 6.32
N MET A 361 14.74 -8.11 7.39
CA MET A 361 15.24 -7.87 8.73
C MET A 361 16.71 -8.30 8.90
N GLU A 362 17.14 -9.38 8.24
CA GLU A 362 18.55 -9.78 8.20
C GLU A 362 19.37 -8.77 7.38
N THR A 363 18.92 -8.38 6.18
CA THR A 363 19.62 -7.43 5.31
C THR A 363 19.78 -6.05 5.95
N VAL A 364 18.79 -5.55 6.70
CA VAL A 364 18.89 -4.27 7.42
C VAL A 364 19.64 -4.37 8.75
N GLY A 365 20.11 -5.56 9.14
CA GLY A 365 20.86 -5.78 10.39
C GLY A 365 20.02 -5.81 11.67
N LEU A 366 18.70 -6.01 11.57
CA LEU A 366 17.80 -6.15 12.72
C LEU A 366 17.88 -7.55 13.34
N LEU A 367 18.02 -8.58 12.49
CA LEU A 367 18.22 -9.96 12.89
C LEU A 367 19.63 -10.44 12.54
N PRO A 368 20.22 -11.35 13.33
CA PRO A 368 21.45 -12.01 12.93
C PRO A 368 21.15 -12.92 11.73
N GLY A 369 22.03 -12.91 10.73
CA GLY A 369 21.89 -13.73 9.53
C GLY A 369 22.74 -13.22 8.38
N GLU A 370 22.79 -14.01 7.31
CA GLU A 370 23.47 -13.68 6.06
C GLU A 370 22.51 -13.93 4.88
N TYR A 371 21.29 -13.41 4.96
CA TYR A 371 20.38 -13.45 3.82
C TYR A 371 21.01 -12.79 2.59
N ARG A 372 21.25 -13.60 1.55
CA ARG A 372 21.75 -13.17 0.23
C ARG A 372 20.59 -13.21 -0.75
N GLY A 373 19.96 -12.06 -0.95
CA GLY A 373 18.83 -11.99 -1.87
C GLY A 373 19.26 -12.18 -3.31
N SER A 374 20.49 -11.82 -3.68
CA SER A 374 21.05 -12.12 -5.02
C SER A 374 21.08 -13.62 -5.37
N GLU A 375 21.09 -14.50 -4.36
CA GLU A 375 21.06 -15.96 -4.51
C GLU A 375 19.64 -16.55 -4.35
N ASP A 376 18.68 -15.74 -3.90
CA ASP A 376 17.28 -16.15 -3.75
C ASP A 376 16.54 -15.99 -5.09
N PRO A 377 16.06 -17.08 -5.71
CA PRO A 377 15.43 -17.04 -7.03
C PRO A 377 14.17 -16.16 -7.06
N ASP A 378 13.43 -16.02 -5.96
CA ASP A 378 12.22 -15.19 -5.94
C ASP A 378 12.53 -13.69 -6.08
N THR A 379 13.75 -13.26 -5.74
CA THR A 379 14.15 -11.86 -5.85
C THR A 379 14.57 -11.49 -7.26
N ALA A 380 14.85 -12.46 -8.13
CA ALA A 380 15.17 -12.21 -9.52
C ALA A 380 14.02 -11.48 -10.25
N LEU A 381 14.34 -10.75 -11.32
CA LEU A 381 13.36 -9.98 -12.08
C LEU A 381 12.25 -10.85 -12.71
N ASP A 382 12.56 -12.12 -12.99
CA ASP A 382 11.65 -13.14 -13.50
C ASP A 382 11.06 -14.03 -12.39
N GLY A 383 11.35 -13.73 -11.12
CA GLY A 383 10.93 -14.48 -9.94
C GLY A 383 11.42 -15.93 -9.92
N GLY A 384 12.53 -16.25 -10.61
CA GLY A 384 13.11 -17.59 -10.63
C GLY A 384 12.34 -18.60 -11.49
N LYS A 385 11.35 -18.12 -12.27
CA LYS A 385 10.45 -18.94 -13.08
C LYS A 385 10.62 -18.71 -14.58
N GLY A 386 11.54 -17.83 -14.99
CA GLY A 386 11.61 -17.33 -16.36
C GLY A 386 10.54 -16.29 -16.67
N PHE A 387 10.84 -15.44 -17.66
CA PHE A 387 9.87 -14.52 -18.22
C PHE A 387 8.82 -15.27 -19.04
N LEU A 388 7.57 -14.81 -18.92
CA LEU A 388 6.50 -15.25 -19.79
C LEU A 388 6.74 -14.72 -21.20
N SER A 389 6.56 -15.59 -22.19
CA SER A 389 6.41 -15.17 -23.58
C SER A 389 5.15 -14.34 -23.76
N LYS A 390 5.08 -13.57 -24.85
CA LYS A 390 3.87 -12.82 -25.21
C LYS A 390 2.64 -13.73 -25.31
N GLN A 391 2.78 -14.91 -25.90
CA GLN A 391 1.70 -15.88 -26.00
C GLN A 391 1.16 -16.29 -24.62
N GLN A 392 2.05 -16.59 -23.66
CA GLN A 392 1.64 -16.96 -22.30
C GLN A 392 0.97 -15.80 -21.56
N MET A 393 1.43 -14.56 -21.76
CA MET A 393 0.77 -13.38 -21.19
C MET A 393 -0.63 -13.18 -21.79
N ASP A 394 -0.75 -13.28 -23.12
CA ASP A 394 -2.04 -13.17 -23.83
C ASP A 394 -3.00 -14.31 -23.41
N GLU A 395 -2.49 -15.51 -23.12
CA GLU A 395 -3.28 -16.62 -22.57
C GLU A 395 -3.85 -16.30 -21.18
N ARG A 396 -3.02 -15.80 -20.25
CA ARG A 396 -3.49 -15.42 -18.91
C ARG A 396 -4.54 -14.31 -18.95
N GLU A 397 -4.38 -13.33 -19.85
CA GLU A 397 -5.36 -12.26 -20.04
C GLU A 397 -6.69 -12.79 -20.58
N ARG A 398 -6.64 -13.72 -21.55
CA ARG A 398 -7.85 -14.41 -22.06
C ARG A 398 -8.55 -15.22 -20.99
N ASP A 399 -7.81 -15.95 -20.16
CA ASP A 399 -8.39 -16.77 -19.08
C ASP A 399 -9.08 -15.91 -18.01
N LEU A 400 -8.46 -14.78 -17.64
CA LEU A 400 -9.10 -13.80 -16.75
C LEU A 400 -10.38 -13.25 -17.41
N THR A 401 -10.31 -12.82 -18.67
CA THR A 401 -11.46 -12.28 -19.39
C THR A 401 -12.60 -13.29 -19.48
N PHE A 402 -12.29 -14.55 -19.77
CA PHE A 402 -13.27 -15.64 -19.81
C PHE A 402 -13.93 -15.87 -18.45
N THR A 403 -13.16 -15.83 -17.37
CA THR A 403 -13.65 -15.94 -16.00
C THR A 403 -14.63 -14.80 -15.68
N LEU A 404 -14.24 -13.55 -15.96
CA LEU A 404 -15.10 -12.37 -15.74
C LEU A 404 -16.41 -12.44 -16.53
N LEU A 405 -16.35 -12.81 -17.81
CA LEU A 405 -17.55 -12.96 -18.65
C LEU A 405 -18.47 -14.07 -18.12
N THR A 406 -17.89 -15.14 -17.57
CA THR A 406 -18.65 -16.25 -16.96
C THR A 406 -19.38 -15.78 -15.69
N GLU A 407 -18.71 -15.05 -14.80
CA GLU A 407 -19.34 -14.51 -13.59
C GLU A 407 -20.39 -13.42 -13.91
N MET A 408 -20.13 -12.57 -14.90
CA MET A 408 -21.13 -11.62 -15.43
C MET A 408 -22.38 -12.34 -15.94
N LYS A 409 -22.20 -13.45 -16.68
CA LYS A 409 -23.33 -14.24 -17.19
C LYS A 409 -24.11 -14.89 -16.05
N LYS A 410 -23.43 -15.51 -15.07
CA LYS A 410 -24.09 -16.11 -13.89
C LYS A 410 -24.94 -15.08 -13.12
N ARG A 411 -24.43 -13.86 -12.94
CA ARG A 411 -25.19 -12.77 -12.30
C ARG A 411 -26.43 -12.39 -13.07
N LYS A 412 -26.30 -12.24 -14.40
CA LYS A 412 -27.45 -11.93 -15.26
C LYS A 412 -28.49 -13.04 -15.20
N ASP A 413 -28.08 -14.30 -15.29
CA ASP A 413 -28.98 -15.45 -15.20
C ASP A 413 -29.71 -15.50 -13.84
N LYS A 414 -29.01 -15.16 -12.74
CA LYS A 414 -29.58 -15.06 -11.40
C LYS A 414 -30.62 -13.93 -11.28
N GLN A 415 -30.29 -12.74 -11.78
CA GLN A 415 -31.21 -11.60 -11.81
C GLN A 415 -32.48 -11.93 -12.64
N ASP A 416 -32.31 -12.50 -13.83
CA ASP A 416 -33.41 -12.91 -14.71
C ASP A 416 -34.27 -14.00 -14.05
N ALA A 417 -33.68 -14.89 -13.23
CA ALA A 417 -34.42 -15.89 -12.46
C ALA A 417 -35.22 -15.27 -11.31
N GLU A 418 -34.62 -14.33 -10.57
CA GLU A 418 -35.29 -13.60 -9.48
C GLU A 418 -36.45 -12.73 -9.99
N GLU A 419 -36.28 -12.05 -11.13
CA GLU A 419 -37.36 -11.29 -11.78
C GLU A 419 -38.49 -12.19 -12.26
N ARG A 420 -38.18 -13.33 -12.89
CA ARG A 420 -39.19 -14.33 -13.28
C ARG A 420 -39.96 -14.85 -12.08
N ALA A 421 -39.29 -15.12 -10.95
CA ALA A 421 -39.92 -15.56 -9.72
C ALA A 421 -40.86 -14.49 -9.13
N LYS A 422 -40.42 -13.22 -9.08
CA LYS A 422 -41.25 -12.08 -8.64
C LYS A 422 -42.49 -11.91 -9.52
N ASN A 423 -42.33 -11.94 -10.84
CA ASN A 423 -43.44 -11.80 -11.79
C ASN A 423 -44.45 -12.96 -11.68
N SER A 424 -43.97 -14.20 -11.51
CA SER A 424 -44.84 -15.36 -11.27
C SER A 424 -45.61 -15.25 -9.95
N PHE A 425 -45.01 -14.70 -8.90
CA PHE A 425 -45.66 -14.51 -7.60
C PHE A 425 -46.78 -13.46 -7.69
N TRP A 426 -46.52 -12.30 -8.31
CA TRP A 426 -47.53 -11.27 -8.53
C TRP A 426 -48.66 -11.70 -9.47
N GLY A 427 -48.34 -12.53 -10.48
CA GLY A 427 -49.35 -13.13 -11.37
C GLY A 427 -50.33 -14.04 -10.63
N ARG A 428 -49.86 -14.79 -9.61
CA ARG A 428 -50.70 -15.65 -8.75
C ARG A 428 -51.52 -14.90 -7.71
N LEU A 429 -51.15 -13.67 -7.36
CA LEU A 429 -51.91 -12.84 -6.41
C LEU A 429 -53.02 -12.01 -7.09
N LYS A 430 -52.97 -11.87 -8.41
CA LYS A 430 -53.92 -11.07 -9.21
C LYS A 430 -54.98 -11.90 -9.94
N GLY A 431 -54.82 -13.22 -10.00
CA GLY A 431 -55.81 -14.17 -10.54
C GLY A 431 -56.34 -15.03 -9.41
#